data_AF-A0A256XV91-F1
#
_entry.id   AF-A0A256XV91-F1
#
_cell.length_a   1.000
_cell.length_b   1.000
_cell.length_c   1.000
_cell.angle_alpha   90.00
_cell.angle_beta   90.00
_cell.angle_gamma   90.00
#
_symmetry.space_group_name_H-M   'P 1'
#
loop_
_entity.id
_entity.type
_entity.pdbx_description
1 polymer ?
#
loop_
_entity_poly.entity_id
_entity_poly.type
_entity_poly.pdbx_seq_one_letter_code
_entity_poly.pdbx_strand_id
1 'polypeptide(L)'
;MNYLLSLPLGTDIPLAVVSSYSMEPTLHVGDLLVIIGCNPKDIKVGDIIVYKGLWGSPIVHRVINKTQIDSEYYFLMKGDANAFPDPGMIPNNPYTWLKSSKIKGKVLLIIPYIGVISLLASKDKFLFYAIVFLFLILLIISMIMEVKK
;
A
#
# COMPACT_ATOMS: atom_id res chain seq x y z
N MET A 1 -15.60 -5.17 -2.66
CA MET A 1 -14.85 -5.07 -1.40
C MET A 1 -14.56 -6.49 -0.94
N ASN A 2 -13.31 -6.89 -0.75
CA ASN A 2 -12.99 -8.25 -0.28
C ASN A 2 -13.11 -8.32 1.24
N TYR A 3 -14.28 -8.72 1.73
CA TYR A 3 -14.65 -8.70 3.16
C TYR A 3 -13.74 -9.53 4.08
N LEU A 4 -13.11 -10.58 3.53
CA LEU A 4 -12.26 -11.52 4.26
C LEU A 4 -11.11 -10.86 5.04
N LEU A 5 -10.46 -9.87 4.43
CA LEU A 5 -9.33 -9.17 5.05
C LEU A 5 -9.74 -7.82 5.65
N SER A 6 -10.76 -7.16 5.09
CA SER A 6 -11.15 -5.82 5.52
C SER A 6 -11.74 -5.78 6.93
N LEU A 7 -12.52 -6.80 7.31
CA LEU A 7 -13.13 -6.89 8.64
C LEU A 7 -12.11 -7.08 9.75
N PRO A 8 -11.25 -8.13 9.74
CA PRO A 8 -10.29 -8.33 10.82
C PRO A 8 -9.23 -7.24 10.89
N LEU A 9 -8.85 -6.65 9.75
CA LEU A 9 -7.88 -5.56 9.72
C LEU A 9 -8.51 -4.19 9.94
N GLY A 10 -9.83 -4.06 10.00
CA GLY A 10 -10.53 -2.80 10.29
C GLY A 10 -10.30 -1.70 9.24
N THR A 11 -10.05 -2.05 7.97
CA THR A 11 -9.79 -1.10 6.89
C THR A 11 -10.43 -1.54 5.58
N ASP A 12 -10.87 -0.59 4.74
CA ASP A 12 -11.38 -0.88 3.40
C ASP A 12 -10.26 -1.14 2.38
N ILE A 13 -9.00 -0.89 2.74
CA ILE A 13 -7.81 -1.17 1.92
C ILE A 13 -6.85 -2.06 2.73
N PRO A 14 -7.16 -3.35 2.93
CA PRO A 14 -6.33 -4.24 3.75
C PRO A 14 -4.98 -4.58 3.11
N LEU A 15 -4.88 -4.48 1.77
CA LEU A 15 -3.69 -4.77 1.00
C LEU A 15 -3.45 -3.65 -0.03
N ALA A 16 -2.18 -3.26 -0.21
CA ALA A 16 -1.75 -2.38 -1.29
C ALA A 16 -0.38 -2.80 -1.81
N VAL A 17 -0.11 -2.54 -3.09
CA VAL A 17 1.22 -2.78 -3.68
C VAL A 17 1.89 -1.46 -3.96
N VAL A 18 3.17 -1.35 -3.57
CA VAL A 18 3.97 -0.16 -3.82
C VAL A 18 4.26 -0.05 -5.32
N SER A 19 3.88 1.09 -5.91
CA SER A 19 3.93 1.33 -7.36
C SER A 19 4.84 2.49 -7.76
N SER A 20 5.49 3.15 -6.80
CA SER A 20 6.38 4.29 -7.04
C SER A 20 7.58 4.28 -6.10
N TYR A 21 8.60 5.06 -6.44
CA TYR A 21 9.85 5.20 -5.68
C TYR A 21 9.80 6.27 -4.57
N SER A 22 8.63 6.85 -4.30
CA SER A 22 8.48 7.95 -3.32
C SER A 22 8.86 7.58 -1.89
N MET A 23 8.82 6.28 -1.57
CA MET A 23 9.11 5.73 -0.25
C MET A 23 10.46 5.02 -0.16
N GLU A 24 11.31 5.13 -1.20
CA GLU A 24 12.69 4.64 -1.14
C GLU A 24 13.47 5.38 -0.04
N PRO A 25 14.39 4.71 0.69
CA PRO A 25 14.74 3.28 0.61
C PRO A 25 13.89 2.37 1.51
N THR A 26 12.83 2.89 2.15
CA THR A 26 12.07 2.11 3.13
C THR A 26 11.11 1.11 2.47
N LEU A 27 10.42 1.55 1.42
CA LEU A 27 9.54 0.71 0.62
C LEU A 27 9.99 0.72 -0.83
N HIS A 28 10.02 -0.48 -1.43
CA HIS A 28 10.46 -0.67 -2.80
C HIS A 28 9.26 -0.98 -3.70
N VAL A 29 9.39 -0.63 -4.99
CA VAL A 29 8.36 -0.99 -5.99
C VAL A 29 8.18 -2.50 -6.02
N GLY A 30 6.93 -2.95 -5.88
CA GLY A 30 6.57 -4.37 -5.81
C GLY A 30 6.47 -4.94 -4.39
N ASP A 31 6.71 -4.15 -3.34
CA ASP A 31 6.39 -4.57 -1.98
C ASP A 31 4.88 -4.68 -1.79
N LEU A 32 4.43 -5.76 -1.15
CA LEU A 32 3.05 -5.92 -0.70
C LEU A 32 2.93 -5.40 0.73
N LEU A 33 2.00 -4.48 0.94
CA LEU A 33 1.72 -3.88 2.23
C LEU A 33 0.46 -4.51 2.82
N VAL A 34 0.55 -4.96 4.08
CA VAL A 34 -0.62 -5.28 4.90
C VAL A 34 -0.95 -4.05 5.74
N ILE A 35 -2.20 -3.62 5.66
CA ILE A 35 -2.66 -2.36 6.24
C ILE A 35 -3.68 -2.69 7.33
N ILE A 36 -3.55 -2.03 8.47
CA ILE A 36 -4.47 -2.15 9.59
C ILE A 36 -5.15 -0.80 9.87
N GLY A 37 -6.46 -0.82 10.03
CA GLY A 37 -7.23 0.30 10.55
C GLY A 37 -6.73 0.68 11.93
N CYS A 38 -6.65 1.98 12.20
CA CYS A 38 -6.16 2.48 13.48
C CYS A 38 -6.92 3.73 13.89
N ASN A 39 -7.00 3.97 15.20
CA ASN A 39 -7.52 5.22 15.71
C ASN A 39 -6.52 6.34 15.38
N PRO A 40 -6.95 7.49 14.84
CA PRO A 40 -6.06 8.62 14.55
C PRO A 40 -5.21 9.07 15.75
N LYS A 41 -5.71 8.90 16.98
CA LYS A 41 -4.96 9.20 18.20
C LYS A 41 -3.68 8.36 18.34
N ASP A 42 -3.69 7.13 17.85
CA ASP A 42 -2.59 6.16 18.02
C ASP A 42 -1.50 6.29 16.94
N ILE A 43 -1.78 7.02 15.86
CA ILE A 43 -0.81 7.32 14.80
C ILE A 43 0.27 8.24 15.34
N LYS A 44 1.54 7.90 15.11
CA LYS A 44 2.71 8.64 15.61
C LYS A 44 3.53 9.21 14.45
N VAL A 45 4.32 10.24 14.74
CA VAL A 45 5.38 10.70 13.83
C VAL A 45 6.33 9.52 13.59
N GLY A 46 6.67 9.30 12.31
CA GLY A 46 7.45 8.15 11.86
C GLY A 46 6.62 6.99 11.32
N ASP A 47 5.31 6.93 11.61
CA ASP A 47 4.44 5.89 11.07
C ASP A 47 4.25 6.04 9.55
N ILE A 48 4.19 4.91 8.85
CA ILE A 48 3.80 4.87 7.43
C ILE A 48 2.30 4.58 7.37
N ILE A 49 1.55 5.48 6.76
CA ILE A 49 0.09 5.38 6.68
C ILE A 49 -0.39 5.41 5.24
N VAL A 50 -1.56 4.83 5.03
CA VAL A 50 -2.27 4.84 3.76
C VAL A 50 -3.43 5.81 3.87
N TYR A 51 -3.57 6.69 2.89
CA TYR A 51 -4.64 7.68 2.86
C TYR A 51 -5.19 7.87 1.44
N LYS A 52 -6.39 8.43 1.35
CA LYS A 52 -7.01 8.75 0.05
C LYS A 52 -6.41 10.05 -0.50
N GLY A 53 -5.66 9.94 -1.60
CA GLY A 53 -5.11 11.10 -2.32
C GLY A 53 -6.18 11.94 -3.02
N LEU A 54 -5.75 13.09 -3.56
CA LEU A 54 -6.63 14.04 -4.26
C LEU A 54 -7.39 13.40 -5.43
N TRP A 55 -6.71 12.53 -6.18
CA TRP A 55 -7.25 11.83 -7.35
C TRP A 55 -7.95 10.50 -7.02
N GLY A 56 -8.23 10.25 -5.74
CA GLY A 56 -8.93 9.05 -5.28
C GLY A 56 -8.06 7.81 -5.09
N SER A 57 -6.90 7.73 -5.74
CA SER A 57 -5.92 6.66 -5.53
C SER A 57 -5.34 6.70 -4.10
N PRO A 58 -5.10 5.52 -3.48
CA PRO A 58 -4.42 5.45 -2.20
C PRO A 58 -2.96 5.90 -2.35
N ILE A 59 -2.49 6.70 -1.39
CA ILE A 59 -1.10 7.13 -1.28
C ILE A 59 -0.56 6.56 0.04
N VAL A 60 0.70 6.11 0.02
CA VAL A 60 1.39 5.53 1.17
C VAL A 60 2.61 6.38 1.48
N HIS A 61 2.60 7.12 2.58
CA HIS A 61 3.69 8.00 2.96
C HIS A 61 3.91 8.03 4.48
N ARG A 62 5.05 8.60 4.90
CA ARG A 62 5.41 8.71 6.31
C ARG A 62 4.82 9.98 6.93
N VAL A 63 4.29 9.84 8.14
CA VAL A 63 3.90 10.96 8.99
C VAL A 63 5.16 11.64 9.49
N ILE A 64 5.36 12.90 9.11
CA ILE A 64 6.48 13.72 9.57
C ILE A 64 6.08 14.73 10.65
N ASN A 65 4.79 15.05 10.76
CA ASN A 65 4.24 15.83 11.87
C ASN A 65 2.77 15.48 12.13
N LYS A 66 2.33 15.72 13.36
CA LYS A 66 0.96 15.48 13.82
C LYS A 66 0.55 16.61 14.75
N THR A 67 -0.66 17.12 14.56
CA THR A 67 -1.28 18.04 15.50
C THR A 67 -2.76 17.72 15.68
N GLN A 68 -3.36 18.31 16.70
CA GLN A 68 -4.78 18.27 16.95
C GLN A 68 -5.30 19.70 17.00
N ILE A 69 -6.35 19.97 16.24
CA ILE A 69 -7.05 21.26 16.26
C ILE A 69 -8.48 20.93 16.66
N ASP A 70 -8.92 21.50 17.79
CA ASP A 70 -10.15 21.13 18.47
C ASP A 70 -10.20 19.62 18.79
N SER A 71 -11.02 18.86 18.08
CA SER A 71 -11.18 17.41 18.22
C SER A 71 -10.68 16.61 17.02
N GLU A 72 -10.17 17.28 15.98
CA GLU A 72 -9.74 16.64 14.73
C GLU A 72 -8.21 16.55 14.67
N TYR A 73 -7.70 15.38 14.24
CA TYR A 73 -6.26 15.20 14.02
C TYR A 73 -5.87 15.55 12.59
N TYR A 74 -4.72 16.20 12.48
CA TYR A 74 -4.10 16.64 11.25
C TYR A 74 -2.69 16.06 11.12
N PHE A 75 -2.37 15.54 9.94
CA PHE A 75 -1.12 14.83 9.69
C PHE A 75 -0.39 15.43 8.50
N LEU A 76 0.84 15.88 8.76
CA LEU A 76 1.76 16.28 7.71
C LEU A 76 2.49 15.02 7.23
N MET A 77 2.44 14.78 5.93
CA MET A 77 3.02 13.58 5.33
C MET A 77 4.00 13.90 4.22
N LYS A 78 4.89 12.95 4.00
CA LYS A 78 5.95 13.03 3.01
C LYS A 78 6.42 11.64 2.63
N GLY A 79 6.64 11.40 1.34
CA GLY A 79 7.41 10.26 0.87
C GLY A 79 8.86 10.35 1.31
N ASP A 80 9.44 9.24 1.78
CA ASP A 80 10.83 9.22 2.29
C ASP A 80 11.84 9.82 1.30
N ALA A 81 11.70 9.50 0.01
CA ALA A 81 12.55 9.99 -1.08
C ALA A 81 12.17 11.40 -1.57
N ASN A 82 11.00 11.92 -1.23
CA ASN A 82 10.55 13.23 -1.71
C ASN A 82 11.36 14.35 -1.03
N ALA A 83 11.53 15.51 -1.68
CA ALA A 83 12.19 16.66 -1.06
C ALA A 83 11.24 17.49 -0.16
N PHE A 84 9.93 17.44 -0.47
CA PHE A 84 8.91 18.26 0.16
C PHE A 84 7.75 17.40 0.70
N PRO A 85 6.94 17.95 1.63
CA PRO A 85 5.68 17.34 2.01
C PRO A 85 4.74 17.15 0.82
N ASP A 86 3.70 16.34 1.05
CA ASP A 86 2.75 16.00 0.02
C ASP A 86 2.01 17.24 -0.54
N PRO A 87 1.60 17.22 -1.82
CA PRO A 87 1.03 18.38 -2.48
C PRO A 87 -0.12 19.01 -1.70
N GLY A 88 -0.05 20.33 -1.53
CA GLY A 88 -1.05 21.13 -0.81
C GLY A 88 -0.85 21.20 0.70
N MET A 89 0.12 20.49 1.29
CA MET A 89 0.42 20.57 2.72
C MET A 89 1.57 21.54 3.00
N ILE A 90 1.30 22.58 3.78
CA ILE A 90 2.27 23.61 4.17
C ILE A 90 2.73 23.33 5.61
N PRO A 91 4.04 23.10 5.87
CA PRO A 91 4.55 22.75 7.20
C PRO A 91 4.14 23.72 8.32
N ASN A 92 4.02 25.01 8.02
CA ASN A 92 3.69 26.02 9.03
C ASN A 92 2.19 26.37 9.08
N ASN A 93 1.34 25.63 8.36
CA ASN A 93 -0.11 25.83 8.37
C ASN A 93 -0.84 24.48 8.51
N PRO A 94 -1.11 24.02 9.74
CA PRO A 94 -1.76 22.74 9.99
C PRO A 94 -3.14 22.53 9.35
N TYR A 95 -3.87 23.59 9.04
CA TYR A 95 -5.18 23.49 8.37
C TYR A 95 -5.08 22.93 6.94
N THR A 96 -3.88 22.93 6.36
CA THR A 96 -3.58 22.37 5.04
C THR A 96 -3.19 20.89 5.08
N TRP A 97 -2.94 20.34 6.27
CA TRP A 97 -2.49 18.97 6.44
C TRP A 97 -3.65 17.97 6.26
N LEU A 98 -3.32 16.69 6.15
CA LEU A 98 -4.34 15.66 5.96
C LEU A 98 -5.19 15.50 7.21
N LYS A 99 -6.51 15.63 7.07
CA LYS A 99 -7.48 15.28 8.10
C LYS A 99 -7.55 13.78 8.34
N SER A 100 -7.81 13.39 9.58
CA SER A 100 -7.89 11.99 10.00
C SER A 100 -8.91 11.17 9.23
N SER A 101 -10.03 11.77 8.83
CA SER A 101 -11.08 11.13 8.01
C SER A 101 -10.64 10.61 6.63
N LYS A 102 -9.47 11.04 6.13
CA LYS A 102 -8.91 10.55 4.85
C LYS A 102 -7.97 9.36 5.03
N ILE A 103 -7.60 9.02 6.26
CA ILE A 103 -6.71 7.91 6.57
C ILE A 103 -7.46 6.59 6.41
N LYS A 104 -6.80 5.64 5.76
CA LYS A 104 -7.32 4.29 5.52
C LYS A 104 -6.71 3.27 6.47
N GLY A 105 -5.51 3.53 6.96
CA GLY A 105 -4.87 2.69 7.96
C GLY A 105 -3.37 2.94 8.04
N LYS A 106 -2.70 2.15 8.88
CA LYS A 106 -1.26 2.13 9.08
C LYS A 106 -0.69 0.87 8.43
N VAL A 107 0.51 0.97 7.87
CA VAL A 107 1.25 -0.20 7.39
C VAL A 107 1.64 -1.06 8.60
N LEU A 108 1.12 -2.28 8.65
CA LEU A 108 1.40 -3.27 9.69
C LEU A 108 2.60 -4.14 9.32
N LEU A 109 2.62 -4.61 8.07
CA LEU A 109 3.64 -5.54 7.56
C LEU A 109 4.00 -5.18 6.12
N ILE A 110 5.28 -5.33 5.80
CA ILE A 110 5.83 -5.20 4.45
C ILE A 110 6.30 -6.59 4.04
N ILE A 111 5.82 -7.07 2.89
CA ILE A 111 6.23 -8.35 2.33
C ILE A 111 6.95 -8.08 1.00
N PRO A 112 8.29 -8.18 0.98
CA PRO A 112 9.07 -7.84 -0.20
C PRO A 112 8.74 -8.71 -1.41
N TYR A 113 8.83 -8.12 -2.61
CA TYR A 113 8.74 -8.77 -3.92
C TYR A 113 7.42 -9.46 -4.30
N ILE A 114 6.52 -9.79 -3.36
CA ILE A 114 5.26 -10.50 -3.65
C ILE A 114 4.33 -9.65 -4.53
N GLY A 115 4.31 -8.33 -4.31
CA GLY A 115 3.48 -7.41 -5.09
C GLY A 115 3.85 -7.36 -6.58
N VAL A 116 5.05 -7.78 -6.97
CA VAL A 116 5.48 -7.85 -8.39
C VAL A 116 4.55 -8.75 -9.20
N ILE A 117 4.08 -9.86 -8.63
CA ILE A 117 3.12 -10.76 -9.29
C ILE A 117 1.83 -10.00 -9.62
N SER A 118 1.33 -9.21 -8.67
CA SER A 118 0.13 -8.39 -8.88
C SER A 118 0.36 -7.29 -9.91
N LEU A 119 1.54 -6.68 -9.95
CA LEU A 119 1.88 -5.64 -10.95
C LEU A 119 1.94 -6.23 -12.36
N LEU A 120 2.60 -7.39 -12.53
CA LEU A 120 2.66 -8.10 -13.80
C LEU A 120 1.26 -8.50 -14.30
N ALA A 121 0.45 -9.07 -13.42
CA ALA A 121 -0.93 -9.45 -13.74
C ALA A 121 -1.82 -8.23 -14.09
N SER A 122 -1.55 -7.07 -13.49
CA SER A 122 -2.33 -5.85 -13.76
C SER A 122 -1.96 -5.18 -15.08
N LYS A 123 -0.70 -5.32 -15.53
CA LYS A 123 -0.19 -4.67 -16.76
C LYS A 123 -0.68 -5.35 -18.03
N ASP A 124 -0.57 -6.68 -18.10
CA ASP A 124 -1.05 -7.46 -19.24
C ASP A 124 -1.62 -8.80 -18.75
N LYS A 125 -2.94 -8.81 -18.56
CA LYS A 125 -3.68 -9.99 -18.08
C LYS A 125 -3.57 -11.15 -19.04
N PHE A 126 -3.55 -10.89 -20.35
CA PHE A 126 -3.49 -11.94 -21.35
C PHE A 126 -2.14 -12.66 -21.29
N LEU A 127 -1.05 -11.88 -21.31
CA LEU A 127 0.30 -12.43 -21.20
C LEU A 127 0.48 -13.19 -19.88
N PHE A 128 -0.01 -12.64 -18.77
CA PHE A 128 0.05 -13.29 -17.46
C PHE A 128 -0.66 -14.66 -17.48
N TYR A 129 -1.91 -14.72 -17.96
CA TYR A 129 -2.65 -15.98 -18.02
C TYR A 129 -2.04 -16.98 -19.02
N ALA A 130 -1.48 -16.52 -20.13
CA ALA A 130 -0.79 -17.39 -21.08
C ALA A 130 0.44 -18.07 -20.46
N ILE A 131 1.24 -17.33 -19.68
CA ILE A 131 2.41 -17.87 -18.97
C ILE A 131 1.97 -18.90 -17.91
N VAL A 132 0.95 -18.57 -17.11
CA VAL A 132 0.41 -19.49 -16.09
C VAL A 132 -0.11 -20.77 -16.74
N PHE A 133 -0.87 -20.65 -17.84
CA PHE A 133 -1.40 -21.80 -18.56
C PHE A 133 -0.29 -22.70 -19.13
N LEU A 134 0.73 -22.11 -19.76
CA LEU A 134 1.88 -22.85 -20.26
C LEU A 134 2.62 -23.59 -19.12
N PHE A 135 2.82 -22.94 -17.98
CA PHE A 135 3.47 -23.55 -16.82
C PHE A 135 2.68 -24.75 -16.28
N LEU A 136 1.35 -24.65 -16.20
CA LEU A 136 0.48 -25.75 -15.79
C LEU A 136 0.55 -26.94 -16.76
N ILE A 137 0.60 -26.68 -18.08
CA ILE A 137 0.79 -27.74 -19.09
C ILE A 137 2.12 -28.47 -18.87
N LEU A 138 3.22 -27.72 -18.67
CA LEU A 138 4.54 -28.31 -18.44
C LEU A 138 4.58 -29.15 -17.16
N LEU A 139 3.93 -28.70 -16.07
CA LEU A 139 3.79 -29.48 -14.84
C LEU A 139 3.05 -30.80 -15.06
N ILE A 140 1.93 -30.78 -15.80
CA ILE A 140 1.16 -31.99 -16.11
C ILE A 140 2.01 -32.96 -16.94
N ILE A 141 2.72 -32.46 -17.96
CA ILE A 141 3.62 -33.28 -18.79
C ILE A 141 4.71 -33.92 -17.91
N SER A 142 5.33 -33.14 -17.01
CA SER A 142 6.34 -33.65 -16.08
C SER A 142 5.82 -34.79 -15.22
N MET A 143 4.63 -34.64 -14.62
CA MET A 143 4.00 -35.69 -13.81
C MET A 143 3.72 -36.96 -14.61
N ILE A 144 3.24 -36.83 -15.85
CA ILE A 144 2.97 -37.98 -16.72
C ILE A 144 4.26 -38.73 -17.07
N MET A 145 5.36 -38.01 -17.32
CA MET A 145 6.66 -38.64 -17.60
C MET A 145 7.23 -39.36 -16.39
N GLU A 146 7.03 -38.83 -15.19
CA GLU A 146 7.50 -39.43 -13.94
C GLU A 146 6.74 -40.72 -13.59
N VAL A 147 5.42 -40.74 -13.76
CA VAL A 147 4.59 -41.94 -13.53
C VAL A 147 4.90 -43.07 -14.54
N LYS A 148 5.44 -42.74 -15.71
CA LYS A 148 5.82 -43.72 -16.75
C LYS A 148 7.21 -44.33 -16.55
N LYS A 149 8.02 -43.82 -15.61
CA LYS A 149 9.30 -44.42 -15.22
C LYS A 149 9.10 -45.43 -14.10
#